data_AF-A0A2V2TBG8-F1
#
_entry.id   AF-A0A2V2TBG8-F1
#
_cell.length_a   1.000
_cell.length_b   1.000
_cell.length_c   1.000
_cell.angle_alpha   90.00
_cell.angle_beta   90.00
_cell.angle_gamma   90.00
#
_symmetry.space_group_name_H-M   'P 1'
#
loop_
_entity.id
_entity.type
_entity.pdbx_description
1 polymer ?
#
loop_
_entity_poly.entity_id
_entity_poly.type
_entity_poly.pdbx_seq_one_letter_code
_entity_poly.pdbx_strand_id
1 'polypeptide(L)'
;EPKQTVRATVIGAGAHSLSLSGSTIWLREMQLPMRNVPVVPCATNWATGQGEGLADGWRQNLRRMDLRADEDLYALALPADLPVAYRAIQRCVDELAGFQRHATQAHPLLVVAAQDLGKVLGMLLQPRLAGRALAVIDEVATSDGDYIDIGSPLFDGEILPVTVKSLAFPS
;
A
#
# COMPACT_ATOMS: atom_id res chain seq x y z
N GLU A 1 -10.26 14.39 38.22
CA GLU A 1 -9.66 13.71 37.05
C GLU A 1 -10.40 12.40 36.79
N PRO A 2 -10.95 12.13 35.59
CA PRO A 2 -11.37 10.77 35.27
C PRO A 2 -10.18 9.99 34.70
N LYS A 3 -9.74 8.98 35.46
CA LYS A 3 -8.85 7.90 35.04
C LYS A 3 -9.69 6.82 34.34
N GLN A 4 -9.87 6.89 33.02
CA GLN A 4 -10.15 5.70 32.21
C GLN A 4 -9.67 5.95 30.78
N THR A 5 -8.51 5.39 30.45
CA THR A 5 -8.16 5.10 29.06
C THR A 5 -8.96 3.87 28.66
N VAL A 6 -9.93 4.05 27.76
CA VAL A 6 -10.66 2.95 27.13
C VAL A 6 -9.62 2.04 26.48
N ARG A 7 -9.35 0.89 27.09
CA ARG A 7 -8.50 -0.14 26.47
C ARG A 7 -9.29 -0.70 25.30
N ALA A 8 -8.85 -0.43 24.08
CA ALA A 8 -9.30 -1.19 22.92
C ALA A 8 -8.87 -2.64 23.13
N THR A 9 -9.84 -3.52 23.35
CA THR A 9 -9.60 -4.97 23.41
C THR A 9 -9.63 -5.50 22.00
N VAL A 10 -8.47 -5.87 21.45
CA VAL A 10 -8.39 -6.66 20.21
C VAL A 10 -8.74 -8.11 20.57
N ILE A 11 -9.80 -8.65 19.96
CA ILE A 11 -10.29 -10.01 20.24
C ILE A 11 -9.62 -11.05 19.30
N GLY A 12 -8.96 -10.60 18.23
CA GLY A 12 -8.12 -11.45 17.39
C GLY A 12 -7.25 -10.64 16.43
N ALA A 13 -6.04 -11.14 16.17
CA ALA A 13 -5.22 -10.69 15.06
C ALA A 13 -5.09 -11.88 14.08
N GLY A 14 -5.63 -11.73 12.88
CA GLY A 14 -5.44 -12.70 11.80
C GLY A 14 -4.12 -12.40 11.11
N ALA A 15 -3.39 -13.43 10.70
CA ALA A 15 -2.24 -13.28 9.81
C ALA A 15 -2.33 -14.30 8.69
N HIS A 16 -2.17 -13.85 7.45
CA HIS A 16 -2.11 -14.70 6.28
C HIS A 16 -0.85 -14.41 5.47
N SER A 17 -0.09 -15.45 5.16
CA SER A 17 1.15 -15.35 4.38
C SER A 17 0.93 -15.87 2.97
N LEU A 18 1.44 -15.12 2.01
CA LEU A 18 1.41 -15.37 0.58
C LEU A 18 2.85 -15.37 0.04
N SER A 19 3.10 -16.19 -0.98
CA SER A 19 4.35 -16.16 -1.74
C SER A 19 4.03 -15.65 -3.13
N LEU A 20 4.53 -14.47 -3.47
CA LEU A 20 4.25 -13.83 -4.76
C LEU A 20 5.35 -14.12 -5.75
N SER A 21 4.98 -14.21 -7.03
CA SER A 21 5.97 -14.29 -8.10
C SER A 21 6.70 -12.96 -8.27
N GLY A 22 8.02 -13.00 -8.25
CA GLY A 22 8.90 -11.89 -8.64
C GLY A 22 8.66 -11.42 -10.08
N SER A 23 7.98 -12.23 -10.90
CA SER A 23 7.64 -11.91 -12.27
C SER A 23 6.36 -11.08 -12.44
N THR A 24 5.63 -10.69 -11.40
CA THR A 24 4.43 -9.83 -11.54
C THR A 24 4.58 -8.53 -10.77
N ILE A 25 5.35 -8.55 -9.68
CA ILE A 25 5.66 -7.39 -8.85
C ILE A 25 6.72 -6.46 -9.46
N TRP A 26 6.84 -5.27 -8.89
CA TRP A 26 7.93 -4.33 -9.16
C TRP A 26 8.71 -4.01 -7.89
N LEU A 27 10.01 -4.27 -7.88
CA LEU A 27 10.92 -3.91 -6.78
C LEU A 27 12.14 -3.18 -7.34
N ARG A 28 12.40 -1.95 -6.87
CA ARG A 28 13.59 -1.17 -7.24
C ARG A 28 14.17 -0.47 -6.02
N GLU A 29 15.48 -0.64 -5.84
CA GLU A 29 16.27 0.01 -4.76
C GLU A 29 15.70 -0.24 -3.35
N MET A 30 15.07 -1.40 -3.15
CA MET A 30 14.39 -1.77 -1.91
C MET A 30 15.32 -2.42 -0.90
N GLN A 31 15.27 -1.97 0.35
CA GLN A 31 15.95 -2.61 1.49
C GLN A 31 14.96 -3.53 2.22
N LEU A 32 15.07 -4.83 2.00
CA LEU A 32 14.19 -5.86 2.58
C LEU A 32 14.96 -6.70 3.62
N PRO A 33 14.31 -7.28 4.65
CA PRO A 33 12.85 -7.33 4.87
C PRO A 33 12.28 -6.09 5.58
N MET A 34 10.98 -5.87 5.43
CA MET A 34 10.20 -4.85 6.16
C MET A 34 9.13 -5.50 7.01
N ARG A 35 8.85 -4.93 8.19
CA ARG A 35 7.86 -5.48 9.12
C ARG A 35 6.95 -4.40 9.68
N ASN A 36 5.70 -4.80 9.92
CA ASN A 36 4.63 -3.99 10.50
C ASN A 36 4.39 -2.69 9.72
N VAL A 37 4.40 -2.76 8.39
CA VAL A 37 4.09 -1.59 7.55
C VAL A 37 2.57 -1.41 7.53
N PRO A 38 2.02 -0.29 8.05
CA PRO A 38 0.59 -0.03 7.97
C PRO A 38 0.14 0.13 6.52
N VAL A 39 -1.01 -0.47 6.19
CA VAL A 39 -1.66 -0.31 4.88
C VAL A 39 -2.67 0.83 4.97
N VAL A 40 -2.51 1.81 4.11
CA VAL A 40 -3.38 2.97 3.97
C VAL A 40 -4.37 2.69 2.83
N PRO A 41 -5.65 2.42 3.14
CA PRO A 41 -6.66 2.15 2.12
C PRO A 41 -6.97 3.40 1.30
N CYS A 42 -7.49 3.22 0.09
CA CYS A 42 -8.12 4.28 -0.68
C CYS A 42 -9.64 4.19 -0.51
N ALA A 43 -10.27 5.24 0.03
CA ALA A 43 -11.73 5.27 0.20
C ALA A 43 -12.51 5.53 -1.11
N THR A 44 -11.80 5.78 -2.22
CA THR A 44 -12.42 6.08 -3.52
C THR A 44 -13.01 4.82 -4.15
N ASN A 45 -14.29 4.88 -4.54
CA ASN A 45 -14.89 3.86 -5.37
C ASN A 45 -14.61 4.20 -6.85
N TRP A 46 -13.75 3.43 -7.51
CA TRP A 46 -13.34 3.73 -8.87
C TRP A 46 -14.50 3.60 -9.86
N ALA A 47 -15.31 2.55 -9.73
CA ALA A 47 -16.36 2.21 -10.69
C ALA A 47 -17.47 3.26 -10.77
N THR A 48 -17.86 3.80 -9.61
CA THR A 48 -18.92 4.81 -9.51
C THR A 48 -18.38 6.24 -9.60
N GLY A 49 -17.05 6.42 -9.48
CA GLY A 49 -16.43 7.73 -9.35
C GLY A 49 -16.85 8.48 -8.08
N GLN A 50 -17.41 7.77 -7.10
CA GLN A 50 -17.80 8.35 -5.81
C GLN A 50 -16.60 8.40 -4.86
N GLY A 51 -16.51 9.50 -4.11
CA GLY A 51 -15.41 9.80 -3.20
C GLY A 51 -14.47 10.87 -3.75
N GLU A 52 -13.42 11.15 -2.97
CA GLU A 52 -12.35 12.06 -3.38
C GLU A 52 -11.46 11.40 -4.45
N GLY A 53 -10.57 12.18 -5.10
CA GLY A 53 -9.51 11.59 -5.92
C GLY A 53 -8.61 10.66 -5.11
N LEU A 54 -7.89 9.74 -5.76
CA LEU A 54 -7.08 8.75 -5.06
C LEU A 54 -6.09 9.40 -4.09
N ALA A 55 -5.40 10.45 -4.55
CA ALA A 55 -4.43 11.18 -3.73
C ALA A 55 -5.06 11.79 -2.48
N ASP A 56 -6.26 12.34 -2.57
CA ASP A 56 -6.95 12.97 -1.45
C ASP A 56 -7.49 11.92 -0.47
N GLY A 57 -8.03 10.80 -1.00
CA GLY A 57 -8.44 9.65 -0.19
C GLY A 57 -7.29 9.08 0.65
N TRP A 58 -6.10 8.92 0.07
CA TRP A 58 -4.91 8.50 0.81
C TRP A 58 -4.49 9.52 1.87
N ARG A 59 -4.49 10.82 1.55
CA ARG A 59 -4.17 11.88 2.53
C ARG A 59 -5.16 11.89 3.70
N GLN A 60 -6.44 11.67 3.42
CA GLN A 60 -7.47 11.59 4.45
C GLN A 60 -7.22 10.38 5.37
N ASN A 61 -6.93 9.21 4.82
CA ASN A 61 -6.69 8.01 5.62
C ASN A 61 -5.37 8.06 6.39
N LEU A 62 -4.31 8.65 5.84
CA LEU A 62 -3.08 8.94 6.59
C LEU A 62 -3.38 9.75 7.86
N ARG A 63 -4.15 10.85 7.72
CA ARG A 63 -4.56 11.66 8.89
C ARG A 63 -5.39 10.86 9.89
N ARG A 64 -6.33 10.02 9.42
CA ARG A 64 -7.17 9.18 10.29
C ARG A 64 -6.36 8.14 11.06
N MET A 65 -5.27 7.66 10.47
CA MET A 65 -4.36 6.67 11.05
C MET A 65 -3.24 7.32 11.87
N ASP A 66 -3.23 8.65 12.02
CA ASP A 66 -2.17 9.42 12.68
C ASP A 66 -0.79 9.20 12.05
N LEU A 67 -0.75 9.04 10.72
CA LEU A 67 0.46 8.87 9.93
C LEU A 67 0.83 10.15 9.18
N ARG A 68 2.13 10.46 9.19
CA ARG A 68 2.74 11.60 8.53
C ARG A 68 3.37 11.16 7.22
N ALA A 69 2.81 11.67 6.11
CA ALA A 69 3.20 11.25 4.75
C ALA A 69 4.70 11.40 4.43
N ASP A 70 5.35 12.34 5.12
CA ASP A 70 6.73 12.79 4.96
C ASP A 70 7.73 12.11 5.91
N GLU A 71 7.25 11.46 6.97
CA GLU A 71 8.08 10.88 8.03
C GLU A 71 7.84 9.40 8.28
N ASP A 72 6.63 8.89 8.05
CA ASP A 72 6.30 7.51 8.38
C ASP A 72 6.42 6.58 7.16
N LEU A 73 6.73 5.30 7.44
CA LEU A 73 6.68 4.23 6.46
C LEU A 73 5.26 3.65 6.41
N TYR A 74 4.67 3.59 5.21
CA TYR A 74 3.34 3.03 4.96
C TYR A 74 3.26 2.44 3.56
N ALA A 75 2.24 1.61 3.33
CA ALA A 75 1.90 1.10 2.01
C ALA A 75 0.53 1.64 1.56
N LEU A 76 0.45 2.18 0.35
CA LEU A 76 -0.80 2.65 -0.24
C LEU A 76 -1.52 1.48 -0.91
N ALA A 77 -2.73 1.16 -0.46
CA ALA A 77 -3.58 0.22 -1.19
C ALA A 77 -4.33 0.93 -2.32
N LEU A 78 -4.37 0.31 -3.49
CA LEU A 78 -5.20 0.75 -4.61
C LEU A 78 -6.66 0.29 -4.39
N PRO A 79 -7.65 1.00 -4.96
CA PRO A 79 -9.03 0.52 -4.96
C PRO A 79 -9.12 -0.87 -5.58
N ALA A 80 -9.79 -1.81 -4.91
CA ALA A 80 -9.96 -3.18 -5.40
C ALA A 80 -10.77 -3.25 -6.72
N ASP A 81 -11.56 -2.22 -7.02
CA ASP A 81 -12.33 -2.08 -8.25
C ASP A 81 -11.61 -1.29 -9.36
N LEU A 82 -10.33 -0.94 -9.17
CA LEU A 82 -9.50 -0.35 -10.22
C LEU A 82 -9.39 -1.32 -11.42
N PRO A 83 -9.82 -0.91 -12.64
CA PRO A 83 -9.74 -1.76 -13.81
C PRO A 83 -8.29 -1.99 -14.25
N VAL A 84 -7.98 -3.23 -14.66
CA VAL A 84 -6.72 -3.58 -15.35
C VAL A 84 -6.78 -3.14 -16.81
N ALA A 85 -6.91 -1.83 -17.02
CA ALA A 85 -6.99 -1.21 -18.33
C ALA A 85 -5.99 -0.05 -18.39
N TYR A 86 -5.25 0.06 -19.50
CA TYR A 86 -4.14 1.01 -19.63
C TYR A 86 -4.50 2.44 -19.22
N ARG A 87 -5.66 2.96 -19.66
CA ARG A 87 -6.13 4.31 -19.31
C ARG A 87 -6.38 4.49 -17.80
N ALA A 88 -6.92 3.47 -17.14
CA ALA A 88 -7.13 3.51 -15.69
C ALA A 88 -5.80 3.48 -14.94
N ILE A 89 -4.87 2.63 -15.39
CA ILE A 89 -3.52 2.53 -14.83
C ILE A 89 -2.77 3.86 -15.00
N GLN A 90 -2.81 4.51 -16.17
CA GLN A 90 -2.20 5.82 -16.37
C GLN A 90 -2.75 6.88 -15.41
N ARG A 91 -4.07 6.95 -15.24
CA ARG A 91 -4.70 7.87 -14.28
C ARG A 91 -4.24 7.57 -12.85
N CYS A 92 -4.13 6.30 -12.47
CA CYS A 92 -3.58 5.90 -11.17
C CYS A 92 -2.12 6.35 -11.00
N VAL A 93 -1.29 6.21 -12.04
CA VAL A 93 0.09 6.71 -12.04
C VAL A 93 0.14 8.23 -11.84
N ASP A 94 -0.74 8.99 -12.51
CA ASP A 94 -0.80 10.45 -12.36
C ASP A 94 -1.15 10.87 -10.92
N GLU A 95 -2.10 10.18 -10.30
CA GLU A 95 -2.50 10.39 -8.90
C GLU A 95 -1.36 10.05 -7.93
N LEU A 96 -0.71 8.88 -8.09
CA LEU A 96 0.43 8.48 -7.27
C LEU A 96 1.59 9.47 -7.40
N ALA A 97 1.96 9.85 -8.62
CA ALA A 97 3.01 10.84 -8.85
C ALA A 97 2.63 12.20 -8.25
N GLY A 98 1.35 12.61 -8.37
CA GLY A 98 0.81 13.83 -7.78
C GLY A 98 0.88 13.83 -6.26
N PHE A 99 0.53 12.70 -5.64
CA PHE A 99 0.60 12.50 -4.20
C PHE A 99 2.04 12.67 -3.67
N GLN A 100 3.04 12.16 -4.40
CA GLN A 100 4.44 12.21 -3.96
C GLN A 100 5.15 13.56 -4.16
N ARG A 101 4.60 14.49 -4.95
CA ARG A 101 5.28 15.76 -5.29
C ARG A 101 5.61 16.65 -4.09
N HIS A 102 4.96 16.45 -2.95
CA HIS A 102 5.11 17.29 -1.76
C HIS A 102 5.71 16.56 -0.55
N ALA A 103 5.98 15.25 -0.68
CA ALA A 103 6.53 14.47 0.42
C ALA A 103 8.07 14.50 0.35
N THR A 104 8.73 14.77 1.47
CA THR A 104 10.16 14.45 1.60
C THR A 104 10.35 12.94 1.43
N GLN A 105 11.34 12.56 0.63
CA GLN A 105 11.54 11.18 0.17
C GLN A 105 12.29 10.31 1.20
N ALA A 106 11.93 10.39 2.48
CA ALA A 106 12.64 9.68 3.55
C ALA A 106 12.47 8.16 3.46
N HIS A 107 11.31 7.71 2.97
CA HIS A 107 10.95 6.30 2.87
C HIS A 107 10.65 5.87 1.42
N PRO A 108 10.82 4.59 1.07
CA PRO A 108 10.38 4.07 -0.22
C PRO A 108 8.88 4.27 -0.41
N LEU A 109 8.43 4.33 -1.66
CA LEU A 109 7.01 4.23 -1.96
C LEU A 109 6.62 2.75 -2.02
N LEU A 110 5.66 2.35 -1.20
CA LEU A 110 5.08 1.01 -1.22
C LEU A 110 3.64 1.11 -1.73
N VAL A 111 3.30 0.32 -2.75
CA VAL A 111 1.95 0.23 -3.31
C VAL A 111 1.51 -1.22 -3.27
N VAL A 112 0.27 -1.44 -2.82
CA VAL A 112 -0.37 -2.77 -2.77
C VAL A 112 -1.62 -2.74 -3.65
N ALA A 113 -1.79 -3.77 -4.46
CA ALA A 113 -2.93 -3.94 -5.34
C ALA A 113 -3.50 -5.35 -5.20
N ALA A 114 -4.83 -5.48 -5.23
CA ALA A 114 -5.49 -6.78 -5.29
C ALA A 114 -5.48 -7.36 -6.72
N GLN A 115 -5.29 -6.51 -7.72
CA GLN A 115 -5.24 -6.87 -9.14
C GLN A 115 -3.80 -7.16 -9.57
N ASP A 116 -3.63 -8.01 -10.59
CA ASP A 116 -2.35 -8.24 -11.29
C ASP A 116 -2.00 -7.03 -12.19
N LEU A 117 -1.27 -6.07 -11.61
CA LEU A 117 -0.84 -4.84 -12.29
C LEU A 117 0.53 -4.32 -11.86
N GLY A 118 1.26 -5.07 -11.04
CA GLY A 118 2.47 -4.62 -10.34
C GLY A 118 3.55 -4.15 -11.31
N LYS A 119 3.85 -4.96 -12.31
CA LYS A 119 4.84 -4.68 -13.35
C LYS A 119 4.50 -3.45 -14.18
N VAL A 120 3.28 -3.38 -14.70
CA VAL A 120 2.87 -2.27 -15.58
C VAL A 120 2.78 -0.96 -14.81
N LEU A 121 2.25 -0.99 -13.59
CA LEU A 121 2.18 0.20 -12.74
C LEU A 121 3.58 0.67 -12.34
N GLY A 122 4.43 -0.25 -11.89
CA GLY A 122 5.81 0.04 -11.51
C GLY A 122 6.62 0.63 -12.66
N MET A 123 6.52 0.06 -13.87
CA MET A 123 7.20 0.55 -15.07
C MET A 123 6.79 1.98 -15.45
N LEU A 124 5.49 2.31 -15.32
CA LEU A 124 4.98 3.64 -15.63
C LEU A 124 5.26 4.67 -14.53
N LEU A 125 5.30 4.22 -13.28
CA LEU A 125 5.46 5.09 -12.11
C LEU A 125 6.93 5.38 -11.79
N GLN A 126 7.81 4.38 -11.82
CA GLN A 126 9.23 4.51 -11.42
C GLN A 126 9.94 5.72 -12.05
N PRO A 127 9.81 5.99 -13.37
CA PRO A 127 10.48 7.14 -14.00
C PRO A 127 10.04 8.50 -13.45
N ARG A 128 8.87 8.56 -12.80
CA ARG A 128 8.28 9.78 -12.23
C ARG A 128 8.70 10.03 -10.78
N LEU A 129 9.45 9.11 -10.17
CA LEU A 129 9.81 9.17 -8.74
C LEU A 129 11.23 9.72 -8.46
N ALA A 130 11.93 10.20 -9.49
CA ALA A 130 13.26 10.83 -9.37
C ALA A 130 14.28 9.99 -8.56
N GLY A 131 14.31 8.67 -8.78
CA GLY A 131 15.26 7.76 -8.13
C GLY A 131 14.81 7.22 -6.77
N ARG A 132 13.65 7.63 -6.25
CA ARG A 132 13.08 7.05 -5.02
C ARG A 132 12.77 5.56 -5.22
N ALA A 133 13.13 4.76 -4.23
CA ALA A 133 12.81 3.34 -4.15
C ALA A 133 11.29 3.09 -4.24
N LEU A 134 10.90 2.06 -4.97
CA LEU A 134 9.50 1.70 -5.22
C LEU A 134 9.32 0.19 -5.09
N ALA A 135 8.29 -0.19 -4.33
CA ALA A 135 7.70 -1.51 -4.40
C ALA A 135 6.25 -1.39 -4.87
N VAL A 136 5.87 -2.17 -5.89
CA VAL A 136 4.47 -2.42 -6.24
C VAL A 136 4.23 -3.91 -6.08
N ILE A 137 3.38 -4.26 -5.13
CA ILE A 137 3.02 -5.63 -4.76
C ILE A 137 1.58 -5.84 -5.26
N ASP A 138 1.39 -6.75 -6.19
CA ASP A 138 0.08 -7.12 -6.73
C ASP A 138 -0.46 -8.42 -6.16
N GLU A 139 -1.72 -8.72 -6.47
CA GLU A 139 -2.45 -9.90 -6.01
C GLU A 139 -2.55 -10.05 -4.47
N VAL A 140 -2.44 -8.94 -3.75
CA VAL A 140 -2.59 -8.89 -2.29
C VAL A 140 -3.82 -8.07 -1.93
N ALA A 141 -4.86 -8.77 -1.47
CA ALA A 141 -6.04 -8.14 -0.90
C ALA A 141 -5.72 -7.63 0.52
N THR A 142 -6.15 -6.41 0.82
CA THR A 142 -6.01 -5.76 2.12
C THR A 142 -7.31 -5.09 2.52
N SER A 143 -7.49 -4.89 3.82
CA SER A 143 -8.65 -4.26 4.45
C SER A 143 -8.21 -3.12 5.37
N ASP A 144 -9.17 -2.31 5.82
CA ASP A 144 -8.93 -1.23 6.78
C ASP A 144 -8.29 -1.76 8.06
N GLY A 145 -7.17 -1.15 8.45
CA GLY A 145 -6.42 -1.53 9.65
C GLY A 145 -5.42 -2.67 9.45
N ASP A 146 -5.22 -3.14 8.21
CA ASP A 146 -4.20 -4.13 7.90
C ASP A 146 -2.77 -3.58 7.98
N TYR A 147 -1.85 -4.48 8.29
CA TYR A 147 -0.40 -4.28 8.21
C TYR A 147 0.21 -5.34 7.30
N ILE A 148 1.31 -5.02 6.64
CA ILE A 148 2.08 -6.00 5.85
C ILE A 148 3.49 -6.18 6.39
N ASP A 149 3.96 -7.43 6.33
CA ASP A 149 5.38 -7.78 6.37
C ASP A 149 5.82 -8.16 4.95
N ILE A 150 6.98 -7.65 4.54
CA ILE A 150 7.60 -7.97 3.25
C ILE A 150 8.92 -8.69 3.56
N GLY A 151 9.00 -9.97 3.22
CA GLY A 151 10.17 -10.80 3.45
C GLY A 151 11.34 -10.44 2.53
N SER A 152 12.49 -11.08 2.78
CA SER A 152 13.60 -11.06 1.83
C SER A 152 13.19 -11.85 0.57
N PRO A 153 13.57 -11.40 -0.63
CA PRO A 153 13.36 -12.17 -1.84
C PRO A 153 14.08 -13.52 -1.74
N LEU A 154 13.42 -14.57 -2.23
CA LEU A 154 13.93 -15.94 -2.29
C LEU A 154 14.19 -16.33 -3.75
N PHE A 155 15.03 -17.34 -3.97
CA PHE A 155 15.34 -17.89 -5.30
C PHE A 155 15.74 -16.79 -6.30
N ASP A 156 16.80 -16.04 -5.99
CA ASP A 156 17.32 -14.95 -6.83
C ASP A 156 16.28 -13.87 -7.20
N GLY A 157 15.27 -13.68 -6.35
CA GLY A 157 14.22 -12.68 -6.55
C GLY A 157 12.96 -13.19 -7.23
N GLU A 158 12.89 -14.48 -7.55
CA GLU A 158 11.71 -15.10 -8.16
C GLU A 158 10.52 -15.19 -7.21
N ILE A 159 10.73 -15.17 -5.89
CA ILE A 159 9.64 -15.22 -4.91
C ILE A 159 9.81 -14.14 -3.85
N LEU A 160 8.72 -13.38 -3.59
CA LEU A 160 8.65 -12.44 -2.48
C LEU A 160 7.60 -12.90 -1.46
N PRO A 161 8.01 -13.30 -0.23
CA PRO A 161 7.07 -13.59 0.84
C PRO A 161 6.40 -12.32 1.35
N VAL A 162 5.07 -12.30 1.45
CA VAL A 162 4.29 -11.20 2.01
C VAL A 162 3.30 -11.74 3.04
N THR A 163 3.24 -11.13 4.22
CA THR A 163 2.25 -11.48 5.25
C THR A 163 1.33 -10.30 5.50
N VAL A 164 0.03 -10.48 5.31
CA VAL A 164 -1.01 -9.52 5.71
C VAL A 164 -1.44 -9.86 7.13
N LYS A 165 -1.49 -8.84 8.00
CA LYS A 165 -1.91 -8.93 9.38
C LYS A 165 -3.12 -8.03 9.58
N SER A 166 -4.24 -8.63 9.91
CA SER A 166 -5.51 -7.95 10.08
C SER A 166 -5.87 -7.86 11.55
N LEU A 167 -6.18 -6.65 12.00
CA LEU A 167 -6.72 -6.42 13.34
C LEU A 167 -8.24 -6.62 13.29
N ALA A 168 -8.74 -7.64 13.99
CA ALA A 168 -10.18 -7.83 14.12
C ALA A 168 -10.70 -7.01 15.31
N PHE A 169 -11.55 -6.03 15.02
CA PHE A 169 -12.31 -5.30 16.03
C PHE A 169 -13.70 -5.91 16.19
N PRO A 170 -14.20 -6.08 17.42
CA PRO A 170 -15.59 -6.47 17.64
C PRO A 170 -16.55 -5.39 17.12
N SER A 171 -17.64 -5.80 16.48
CA SER A 171 -18.79 -4.94 16.14
C SER A 171 -19.54 -4.45 17.37
#